data_AF-A0A1W9GAY5-F1
#
_entry.id   AF-A0A1W9GAY5-F1
#
_cell.length_a   1.000
_cell.length_b   1.000
_cell.length_c   1.000
_cell.angle_alpha   90.00
_cell.angle_beta   90.00
_cell.angle_gamma   90.00
#
_symmetry.space_group_name_H-M   'P 1'
#
loop_
_entity.id
_entity.type
_entity.pdbx_description
1 polymer ?
#
loop_
_entity_poly.entity_id
_entity_poly.type
_entity_poly.pdbx_seq_one_letter_code
_entity_poly.pdbx_strand_id
1 'polypeptide(L)' 'MTMLLAGILLFALIITGLYVAGWFSTPYSDAFRFAFYLLLVLFVLTVGFALYDHPYEGYDPTVRVP' A
#
# COMPACT_ATOMS: atom_id res chain seq x y z
N MET A 1 5.13 -9.50 -10.60
CA MET A 1 5.38 -8.65 -9.42
C MET A 1 5.57 -7.16 -9.77
N THR A 2 6.39 -6.81 -10.75
CA THR A 2 6.64 -5.40 -11.18
C THR A 2 5.39 -4.63 -11.59
N MET A 3 4.46 -5.25 -12.33
CA MET A 3 3.22 -4.59 -12.78
C MET A 3 2.25 -4.32 -11.61
N LEU A 4 2.18 -5.23 -10.63
CA LEU A 4 1.38 -5.07 -9.41
C LEU A 4 1.98 -3.98 -8.51
N LEU A 5 3.31 -3.98 -8.33
CA LEU A 5 4.02 -2.93 -7.59
C LEU A 5 3.82 -1.55 -8.23
N ALA A 6 3.94 -1.46 -9.57
CA ALA A 6 3.69 -0.23 -10.31
C ALA A 6 2.25 0.27 -10.12
N GLY A 7 1.25 -0.63 -10.16
CA GLY A 7 -0.14 -0.30 -9.89
C GLY A 7 -0.37 0.24 -8.47
N ILE A 8 0.25 -0.38 -7.47
CA ILE A 8 0.18 0.07 -6.07
C ILE A 8 0.79 1.46 -5.90
N LEU A 9 1.98 1.70 -6.48
CA LEU A 9 2.65 2.99 -6.41
C LEU A 9 1.85 4.09 -7.10
N LEU A 10 1.26 3.80 -8.26
CA LEU A 10 0.46 4.76 -9.02
C LEU A 10 -0.83 5.10 -8.28
N PHE A 11 -1.46 4.11 -7.64
CA PHE A 11 -2.62 4.32 -6.77
C PHE A 11 -2.28 5.20 -5.56
N ALA A 12 -1.16 4.93 -4.88
CA ALA A 12 -0.69 5.74 -3.75
C ALA A 12 -0.39 7.19 -4.15
N LEU A 13 0.19 7.40 -5.35
CA LEU A 13 0.46 8.72 -5.90
C LEU A 13 -0.84 9.51 -6.14
N ILE A 14 -1.85 8.88 -6.76
CA ILE A 14 -3.15 9.50 -7.01
C ILE A 14 -3.82 9.90 -5.69
N ILE A 15 -3.83 9.00 -4.71
CA ILE A 15 -4.37 9.25 -3.38
C ILE A 15 -3.69 10.44 -2.69
N THR A 16 -2.37 10.51 -2.77
CA THR A 16 -1.58 11.60 -2.19
C THR A 16 -1.88 12.92 -2.89
N GLY A 17 -1.99 12.92 -4.23
CA GLY A 17 -2.37 14.09 -5.01
C GLY A 17 -3.75 14.62 -4.65
N LEU A 18 -4.75 13.74 -4.51
CA LEU A 18 -6.11 14.11 -4.10
C LEU A 18 -6.16 14.71 -2.68
N TYR A 19 -5.34 14.17 -1.77
CA TYR A 19 -5.20 14.71 -0.43
C TYR A 19 -4.58 16.11 -0.43
N VAL A 20 -3.45 16.30 -1.10
CA VAL A 20 -2.73 17.58 -1.18
C VAL A 20 -3.54 18.65 -1.91
N ALA A 21 -4.27 18.27 -2.97
CA ALA A 21 -5.15 19.17 -3.70
C ALA A 21 -6.36 19.66 -2.87
N GLY A 22 -6.54 19.17 -1.64
CA GLY A 22 -7.62 19.62 -0.77
C GLY A 22 -8.99 19.20 -1.27
N TRP A 23 -9.09 18.23 -2.18
CA TRP A 23 -10.38 17.77 -2.73
C TRP A 23 -11.33 17.25 -1.64
N PHE A 24 -10.78 16.89 -0.48
CA PHE A 24 -11.51 16.46 0.70
C PHE A 24 -11.67 17.53 1.80
N SER A 25 -11.49 18.83 1.50
CA SER A 25 -11.54 19.91 2.50
C SER A 25 -12.92 20.56 2.71
N THR A 26 -13.99 19.96 2.18
CA THR A 26 -15.38 20.38 2.45
C THR A 26 -15.95 19.75 3.73
N PRO A 27 -16.96 20.34 4.39
CA PRO A 27 -17.56 19.79 5.62
C PRO A 27 -18.10 18.36 5.46
N TYR A 28 -18.59 18.01 4.27
CA TYR A 28 -19.07 16.67 3.96
C TYR A 28 -17.93 15.67 3.81
N SER A 29 -16.75 16.11 3.40
CA SER A 29 -15.60 15.25 3.16
C SER A 29 -14.76 14.94 4.39
N ASP A 30 -15.01 15.52 5.57
CA ASP A 30 -14.29 15.14 6.79
C ASP A 30 -14.63 13.71 7.26
N ALA A 31 -15.88 13.26 7.10
CA ALA A 31 -16.25 11.86 7.32
C ALA A 31 -15.58 10.94 6.27
N PHE A 32 -15.49 11.41 5.02
CA PHE A 32 -14.79 10.70 3.96
C PHE A 32 -13.27 10.67 4.17
N ARG A 33 -12.67 11.70 4.78
CA ARG A 33 -11.25 11.73 5.15
C ARG A 33 -10.93 10.64 6.15
N PHE A 34 -11.74 10.52 7.19
CA PHE A 34 -11.54 9.48 8.19
C PHE A 34 -11.61 8.07 7.56
N ALA A 35 -12.66 7.79 6.78
CA ALA A 35 -12.81 6.53 6.07
C ALA A 35 -11.67 6.29 5.06
N PHE A 36 -11.23 7.33 4.36
CA PHE A 36 -10.15 7.26 3.39
C PHE A 36 -8.80 6.94 4.04
N TYR A 37 -8.43 7.61 5.13
CA TYR A 37 -7.20 7.29 5.86
C TYR A 37 -7.27 5.89 6.47
N LEU A 38 -8.43 5.47 6.98
CA LEU A 38 -8.62 4.11 7.47
C LEU A 38 -8.40 3.09 6.34
N LEU A 39 -8.99 3.30 5.17
CA LEU A 39 -8.77 2.45 3.99
C LEU A 39 -7.30 2.44 3.56
N LEU A 40 -6.60 3.57 3.64
CA LEU A 40 -5.18 3.68 3.32
C LEU A 40 -4.32 2.86 4.30
N VAL A 41 -4.60 2.95 5.60
CA VAL A 41 -3.95 2.13 6.63
C VAL A 41 -4.22 0.65 6.40
N LEU A 42 -5.48 0.26 6.15
CA LEU A 42 -5.85 -1.13 5.86
C LEU A 42 -5.18 -1.64 4.60
N PHE A 43 -5.03 -0.80 3.58
CA PHE A 43 -4.31 -1.14 2.37
C PHE A 43 -2.82 -1.40 2.64
N VAL A 44 -2.14 -0.53 3.38
CA VAL A 44 -0.74 -0.72 3.75
C VAL A 44 -0.55 -2.01 4.57
N LEU A 45 -1.45 -2.27 5.52
CA LEU A 45 -1.44 -3.51 6.30
C LEU A 45 -1.63 -4.73 5.39
N THR A 46 -2.60 -4.70 4.48
CA THR A 46 -2.88 -5.82 3.56
C THR A 46 -1.70 -6.11 2.65
N VAL A 47 -1.07 -5.07 2.08
CA VAL A 47 0.13 -5.22 1.25
C VAL A 47 1.31 -5.74 2.09
N GLY A 48 1.49 -5.24 3.30
CA GLY A 48 2.53 -5.71 4.22
C GLY A 48 2.36 -7.18 4.58
N PHE A 49 1.13 -7.61 4.90
CA PHE A 49 0.80 -9.02 5.15
C PHE A 49 1.02 -9.88 3.91
N ALA A 50 0.58 -9.45 2.74
CA ALA A 50 0.80 -10.19 1.49
C ALA A 50 2.30 -10.35 1.15
N LEU A 51 3.13 -9.35 1.46
CA LEU A 51 4.59 -9.44 1.31
C LEU A 51 5.22 -10.36 2.36
N TYR A 52 4.68 -10.43 3.58
CA TYR A 52 5.15 -11.33 4.64
C TYR A 52 4.80 -12.80 4.36
N ASP A 53 3.62 -13.06 3.82
CA ASP A 53 3.13 -14.41 3.50
C ASP A 53 3.78 -15.04 2.26
N HIS A 54 4.69 -14.33 1.57
CA HIS A 54 5.60 -14.94 0.61
C HIS A 54 6.91 -15.30 1.32
N PRO A 55 7.06 -16.53 1.88
CA PRO A 55 8.38 -17.02 2.25
C PRO A 55 9.24 -16.95 0.99
N TYR A 56 10.46 -16.42 1.12
CA TYR A 56 11.45 -16.42 0.06
C TYR A 56 11.60 -17.84 -0.50
N GLU A 57 10.82 -18.18 -1.54
CA GLU A 57 10.92 -19.44 -2.27
C GLU A 57 12.29 -19.42 -2.94
N GLY A 58 13.27 -20.05 -2.28
CA GLY A 58 14.67 -20.07 -2.70
C GLY A 58 15.70 -19.70 -1.64
N TYR A 59 15.30 -19.24 -0.44
CA TYR A 59 16.25 -19.06 0.66
C TYR A 59 16.44 -20.39 1.41
N ASP A 60 17.45 -21.15 0.99
CA ASP A 60 17.95 -22.29 1.77
C ASP A 60 19.18 -21.85 2.59
N PRO A 61 19.04 -21.60 3.91
CA PRO A 61 20.16 -21.24 4.78
C PRO A 61 21.17 -22.39 4.98
N THR A 62 20.91 -23.58 4.46
CA THR A 62 21.80 -24.76 4.56
C THR A 62 22.69 -24.96 3.33
N VAL A 63 22.49 -24.21 2.24
CA VAL A 63 23.40 -24.22 1.09
C VAL A 63 24.69 -23.50 1.46
N ARG A 64 25.69 -24.27 1.92
CA ARG A 64 27.08 -23.85 1.88
C ARG A 64 27.50 -23.84 0.40
N VAL A 65 27.61 -22.64 -0.17
CA VAL A 65 28.29 -22.44 -1.45
C VAL A 65 29.73 -22.94 -1.30
N PRO A 66 30.24 -23.82 -2.18
CA PRO A 66 31.61 -24.29 -2.15
C PRO A 66 32.64 -23.18 -2.37
#